data_AF-A0A6N2ZDI5-F1
#
_entry.id   AF-A0A6N2ZDI5-F1
#
_cell.length_a   1.000
_cell.length_b   1.000
_cell.length_c   1.000
_cell.angle_alpha   90.00
_cell.angle_beta   90.00
_cell.angle_gamma   90.00
#
_symmetry.space_group_name_H-M   'P 1'
#
loop_
_entity.id
_entity.type
_entity.pdbx_description
1 polymer ?
#
loop_
_entity_poly.entity_id
_entity_poly.type
_entity_poly.pdbx_seq_one_letter_code
_entity_poly.pdbx_strand_id
1 'polypeptide(L)' 'MCAECGMNPCHPRCPNAPEPVPVHECVKCGYGILAGDKFWDSPEGKICEECVDDMSAEEILKLCGESLTEAEKEER' A
#
# COMPACT_ATOMS: atom_id res chain seq x y z
N MET A 1 7.18 1.73 -32.78
CA MET A 1 7.94 0.53 -32.37
C MET A 1 9.33 0.99 -31.99
N CYS A 2 9.81 0.66 -30.79
CA CYS A 2 11.09 1.15 -30.27
C CYS A 2 12.29 0.53 -31.01
N ALA A 3 13.37 1.30 -31.25
CA ALA A 3 14.57 0.80 -31.90
C ALA A 3 15.39 -0.18 -31.03
N GLU A 4 15.37 0.00 -29.71
CA GLU A 4 16.15 -0.83 -28.77
C GLU A 4 15.49 -2.18 -28.49
N CYS A 5 14.18 -2.20 -28.28
CA CYS A 5 13.45 -3.40 -27.84
C CYS A 5 12.41 -3.90 -28.84
N GLY A 6 12.16 -3.21 -29.95
CA GLY A 6 11.21 -3.65 -30.97
C GLY A 6 9.73 -3.68 -30.55
N MET A 7 9.36 -3.09 -29.40
CA MET A 7 7.99 -3.12 -28.86
C MET A 7 7.32 -1.74 -28.83
N ASN A 8 5.99 -1.71 -28.64
CA ASN A 8 5.21 -0.50 -28.34
C ASN A 8 3.95 -0.84 -27.51
N PRO A 9 3.86 -0.47 -26.21
CA PRO A 9 4.88 0.25 -25.44
C PRO A 9 6.19 -0.55 -25.29
N CYS A 10 7.27 0.14 -24.92
CA CYS A 10 8.59 -0.48 -24.74
C CYS A 10 8.54 -1.63 -23.72
N HIS A 11 9.40 -2.64 -23.90
CA HIS A 11 9.57 -3.71 -22.92
C HIS A 11 10.04 -3.12 -21.57
N PRO A 12 9.58 -3.59 -20.39
CA PRO A 12 9.93 -2.98 -19.09
C PRO A 12 11.43 -2.90 -18.77
N ARG A 13 12.26 -3.75 -19.38
CA ARG A 13 13.73 -3.72 -19.25
C ARG A 13 14.44 -2.83 -20.28
N CYS A 14 13.70 -2.15 -21.14
CA CYS A 14 14.23 -1.22 -22.14
C CYS A 14 14.61 0.09 -21.46
N PRO A 15 15.74 0.75 -21.81
CA PRO A 15 16.07 2.08 -21.29
C PRO A 15 15.04 3.15 -21.68
N ASN A 16 14.26 2.91 -22.73
CA ASN A 16 13.15 3.78 -23.16
C ASN A 16 11.79 3.32 -22.60
N ALA A 17 11.78 2.36 -21.67
CA ALA A 17 10.55 1.99 -20.98
C ALA A 17 10.05 3.22 -20.21
N PRO A 18 8.75 3.58 -20.32
CA PRO A 18 8.21 4.61 -19.46
C PRO A 18 8.34 4.14 -18.00
N GLU A 19 8.71 5.06 -17.12
CA GLU A 19 8.71 4.80 -15.69
C GLU A 19 7.32 4.36 -15.24
N PRO A 20 7.21 3.39 -14.32
CA PRO A 20 5.93 3.01 -13.73
C PRO A 20 5.26 4.22 -13.10
N VAL A 21 4.01 4.48 -13.49
CA VAL A 21 3.22 5.58 -12.91
C VAL A 21 2.46 5.02 -11.71
N PRO A 22 2.64 5.59 -10.51
CA PRO A 22 1.83 5.23 -9.36
C PRO A 22 0.35 5.50 -9.61
N VAL A 23 -0.50 4.53 -9.23
CA VAL A 23 -1.96 4.68 -9.25
C VAL A 23 -2.42 5.46 -8.02
N HIS A 24 -1.73 5.23 -6.89
CA HIS A 24 -1.98 5.88 -5.62
C HIS A 24 -0.66 6.27 -4.95
N GLU A 25 -0.75 7.10 -3.91
CA GLU A 25 0.39 7.45 -3.05
C GLU A 25 0.09 6.96 -1.63
N CYS A 26 1.07 6.35 -0.99
CA CYS A 26 0.94 5.89 0.38
C CYS A 26 0.98 7.09 1.34
N VAL A 27 -0.07 7.29 2.14
CA VAL A 27 -0.15 8.42 3.08
C VAL A 27 0.84 8.33 4.24
N LYS A 28 1.43 7.15 4.50
CA LYS A 28 2.41 6.93 5.58
C LYS A 28 3.84 7.20 5.13
N CYS A 29 4.26 6.61 4.02
CA CYS A 29 5.66 6.69 3.56
C CYS A 29 5.88 7.65 2.37
N GLY A 30 4.82 8.09 1.70
CA GLY A 30 4.89 8.95 0.51
C GLY A 30 5.33 8.25 -0.77
N TYR A 31 5.60 6.94 -0.75
CA TYR A 31 5.92 6.19 -1.96
C TYR A 31 4.67 5.88 -2.79
N GLY A 32 4.88 5.81 -4.10
CA GLY A 32 3.84 5.45 -5.05
C GLY A 32 3.45 3.97 -4.98
N ILE A 33 2.15 3.70 -5.00
CA ILE A 33 1.56 2.35 -5.09
C ILE A 33 1.26 2.10 -6.58
N LEU A 34 1.91 1.10 -7.16
CA LEU A 34 1.81 0.76 -8.58
C LEU A 34 0.58 -0.12 -8.85
N ALA A 35 0.23 -0.25 -10.13
CA ALA A 35 -0.83 -1.15 -10.54
C ALA A 35 -0.46 -2.61 -10.25
N GLY A 36 -1.26 -3.28 -9.42
CA GLY A 36 -1.03 -4.66 -8.98
C GLY A 36 -0.51 -4.77 -7.55
N ASP A 37 -0.05 -3.66 -6.95
CA ASP A 37 0.36 -3.63 -5.55
C ASP A 37 -0.87 -3.72 -4.63
N LYS A 38 -0.68 -4.38 -3.48
CA LYS A 38 -1.69 -4.38 -2.43
C LYS A 38 -1.56 -3.13 -1.57
N PHE A 39 -2.69 -2.61 -1.16
CA PHE A 39 -2.79 -1.49 -0.23
C PHE A 39 -4.05 -1.62 0.61
N TRP A 40 -4.06 -0.96 1.76
CA TRP A 40 -5.23 -0.77 2.58
C TRP A 40 -5.84 0.61 2.32
N ASP A 41 -7.11 0.67 1.94
CA ASP A 41 -7.89 1.90 1.84
C ASP A 41 -8.44 2.26 3.23
N SER A 42 -7.60 2.91 4.05
CA SER A 42 -7.94 3.34 5.41
C SER A 42 -8.70 4.68 5.38
N PRO A 43 -9.37 5.06 6.49
CA PRO A 43 -10.00 6.38 6.60
C PRO A 43 -9.03 7.57 6.45
N GLU A 44 -7.74 7.38 6.75
CA GLU A 44 -6.70 8.41 6.61
C GLU A 44 -6.13 8.46 5.17
N GLY A 45 -6.50 7.50 4.32
CA GLY A 45 -6.05 7.36 2.96
C GLY A 45 -5.43 6.00 2.68
N LYS A 46 -4.72 5.89 1.56
CA LYS A 46 -4.18 4.61 1.07
C LYS A 46 -2.84 4.31 1.72
N ILE A 47 -2.67 3.11 2.27
CA ILE A 47 -1.45 2.66 2.95
C ILE A 47 -0.94 1.42 2.21
N CYS A 48 0.32 1.41 1.75
CA CYS A 48 0.90 0.24 1.06
C CYS A 48 1.04 -0.97 1.98
N GLU A 49 1.10 -2.19 1.42
CA GLU A 49 1.27 -3.46 2.16
C GLU A 49 2.45 -3.40 3.15
N GLU A 50 3.61 -2.88 2.73
CA GLU A 50 4.79 -2.76 3.61
C GLU A 50 4.51 -1.89 4.85
N CYS A 51 3.83 -0.75 4.68
CA CYS A 51 3.47 0.09 5.81
C CYS A 51 2.41 -0.54 6.70
N VAL A 52 1.52 -1.36 6.16
CA VAL A 52 0.53 -2.10 6.97
C VAL A 52 1.21 -3.21 7.78
N ASP A 53 2.16 -3.92 7.18
CA ASP A 53 2.91 -4.98 7.85
C ASP A 53 3.78 -4.44 9.00
N ASP A 54 4.26 -3.20 8.87
CA ASP A 54 5.02 -2.50 9.93
C ASP A 54 4.14 -1.94 11.05
N MET A 55 2.81 -1.86 10.85
CA MET A 55 1.90 -1.32 11.86
C MET A 55 1.62 -2.33 12.97
N SER A 56 1.49 -1.81 14.19
CA SER A 56 1.00 -2.62 15.31
C SER A 56 -0.48 -2.95 15.15
N ALA A 57 -0.90 -4.09 15.70
CA ALA A 57 -2.32 -4.46 15.74
C ALA A 57 -3.19 -3.40 16.42
N GLU A 58 -2.66 -2.68 17.41
CA GLU A 58 -3.36 -1.58 18.07
C GLU A 58 -3.60 -0.38 17.14
N GLU A 59 -2.62 0.00 16.32
CA GLU A 59 -2.79 1.06 15.32
C GLU A 59 -3.81 0.67 14.25
N ILE A 60 -3.78 -0.59 13.79
CA ILE A 60 -4.77 -1.11 12.84
C ILE A 60 -6.17 -1.05 13.44
N LEU A 61 -6.35 -1.53 14.68
CA LEU A 61 -7.64 -1.48 15.38
C LEU A 61 -8.15 -0.04 15.50
N LYS A 62 -7.29 0.91 15.88
CA LYS A 62 -7.65 2.33 15.97
C LYS A 62 -8.13 2.90 14.64
N LEU A 63 -7.45 2.58 13.54
CA LEU A 63 -7.85 3.00 12.19
C LEU A 63 -9.17 2.35 11.74
N CYS A 64 -9.46 1.14 12.22
CA CYS A 64 -10.76 0.48 12.04
C CYS A 64 -11.85 1.04 12.97
N GLY A 65 -11.52 1.96 13.89
CA GLY A 65 -12.46 2.47 14.91
C GLY A 65 -12.72 1.50 16.06
N GLU A 66 -11.84 0.52 16.25
CA GLU A 66 -11.91 -0.50 17.31
C GLU A 66 -10.81 -0.30 18.37
N SER A 67 -10.97 -0.96 19.51
CA SER A 67 -10.00 -0.98 20.60
C SER A 67 -10.10 -2.28 21.39
N LEU A 68 -8.98 -2.73 21.96
CA LEU A 68 -8.98 -3.83 22.92
C LEU A 68 -9.65 -3.40 24.23
N THR A 69 -10.36 -4.32 24.87
CA THR A 69 -11.00 -4.10 26.17
C THR A 69 -10.32 -4.94 27.25
N GLU A 70 -10.23 -4.40 28.46
CA GLU A 70 -9.71 -5.13 29.62
C GLU A 70 -10.73 -6.18 30.08
N ALA A 71 -10.24 -7.40 30.37
CA ALA A 71 -11.10 -8.46 30.88
C ALA A 71 -11.36 -8.24 32.38
N GLU A 72 -12.62 -7.99 32.75
CA GLU A 72 -13.06 -7.89 34.15
C GLU A 72 -13.57 -9.23 34.67
N LYS A 73 -13.33 -9.53 35.95
CA LYS A 73 -13.76 -10.77 36.58
C LYS A 73 -15.25 -10.66 36.91
N GLU A 74 -16.09 -11.48 36.28
CA GLU A 74 -17.50 -11.58 36.66
C GLU A 74 -17.60 -12.14 38.10
N GLU A 75 -18.03 -11.31 39.05
CA GLU A 75 -18.40 -11.78 40.38
C GLU A 75 -19.76 -12.50 40.27
N ARG A 76 -19.73 -13.83 40.37
CA ARG A 76 -20.90 -14.70 40.38
C ARG A 76 -21.16 -15.25 41.78
#